data_AF-A0AAV5MT85-F1
#
_entry.id   AF-A0AAV5MT85-F1
#
_cell.length_a   1.000
_cell.length_b   1.000
_cell.length_c   1.000
_cell.angle_alpha   90.00
_cell.angle_beta   90.00
_cell.angle_gamma   90.00
#
_symmetry.space_group_name_H-M   'P 1'
#
loop_
_entity.id
_entity.type
_entity.pdbx_description
1 polymer ?
#
loop_
_entity_poly.entity_id
_entity_poly.type
_entity_poly.pdbx_seq_one_letter_code
_entity_poly.pdbx_strand_id
1 'polypeptide(L)'
;MDVLKDNLEEVEIGSSVDSIQNLLESQRELFHSQTDQLRNVVVKQCQLTGVNPLAQEMAAGALSIKIGKRPRDLLNPKAIKYRQAVFAIKDAISKKESREISALFGVTVT
;
A
#
# COMPACT_ATOMS: atom_id res chain seq x y z
N MET A 1 24.72 9.16 27.73
CA MET A 1 23.71 8.21 27.20
C MET A 1 22.35 8.79 27.59
N ASP A 2 22.05 9.97 27.07
CA ASP A 2 21.11 10.94 27.71
C ASP A 2 19.92 11.29 26.82
N VAL A 3 19.63 10.49 25.79
CA VAL A 3 18.55 10.77 24.81
C VAL A 3 17.31 9.90 25.04
N LEU A 4 17.40 8.91 25.95
CA LEU A 4 16.28 8.01 26.28
C LEU A 4 15.53 8.40 27.56
N LYS A 5 15.96 9.46 28.25
CA LYS A 5 15.41 9.86 29.56
C LYS A 5 14.21 10.79 29.45
N ASP A 6 14.02 11.44 28.31
CA ASP A 6 13.00 12.50 28.13
C ASP A 6 11.68 12.01 27.49
N ASN A 7 11.54 10.71 27.17
CA ASN A 7 10.31 10.15 26.57
C ASN A 7 9.50 9.26 27.54
N LEU A 8 9.87 9.27 28.83
CA LEU A 8 9.26 8.48 29.90
C LEU A 8 8.76 9.38 31.03
N GLU A 9 8.45 10.65 30.74
CA GLU A 9 7.62 11.44 31.65
C GLU A 9 6.31 10.67 31.84
N GLU A 10 6.14 10.21 33.07
CA GLU A 10 5.08 9.35 33.54
C GLU A 10 3.74 9.84 33.00
N VAL A 11 3.08 9.00 32.20
CA VAL A 11 1.62 9.04 32.12
C VAL A 11 1.15 8.62 33.51
N GLU A 12 1.10 9.57 34.42
CA GLU A 12 0.49 9.44 35.72
C GLU A 12 -0.98 9.12 35.44
N ILE A 13 -1.33 7.83 35.52
CA ILE A 13 -2.71 7.39 35.40
C ILE A 13 -3.40 7.89 36.67
N GLY A 14 -3.87 9.13 36.60
CA GLY A 14 -4.64 9.76 37.66
C GLY A 14 -5.83 8.88 37.98
N SER A 15 -5.94 8.47 39.24
CA SER A 15 -7.01 7.63 39.79
C SER A 15 -8.41 8.27 39.71
N SER A 16 -8.59 9.39 39.01
CA SER A 16 -9.87 10.08 38.86
C SER A 16 -10.51 9.80 37.48
N VAL A 17 -11.84 9.75 37.47
CA VAL A 17 -12.65 9.58 36.25
C VAL A 17 -12.32 10.68 35.22
N ASP A 18 -12.01 11.89 35.68
CA ASP A 18 -11.64 13.02 34.82
C ASP A 18 -10.29 12.81 34.11
N SER A 19 -9.33 12.14 34.75
CA SER A 19 -8.04 11.80 34.12
C SER A 19 -8.20 10.79 32.97
N ILE A 20 -9.12 9.83 33.13
CA ILE A 20 -9.43 8.85 32.08
C ILE A 20 -10.17 9.53 30.92
N GLN A 21 -11.11 10.42 31.24
CA GLN A 21 -11.86 11.18 30.23
C GLN A 21 -10.91 12.02 29.36
N ASN A 22 -9.97 12.75 29.98
CA ASN A 22 -8.98 13.56 29.27
C ASN A 22 -8.03 12.70 28.42
N LEU A 23 -7.63 11.53 28.91
CA LEU A 23 -6.80 10.59 28.14
C LEU A 23 -7.53 10.08 26.89
N LEU A 24 -8.82 9.74 27.02
CA LEU A 24 -9.64 9.32 25.88
C LEU A 24 -9.81 10.43 24.85
N GLU A 25 -9.98 11.66 25.31
CA GLU A 25 -10.11 12.83 24.44
C GLU A 25 -8.80 13.11 23.68
N SER A 26 -7.65 13.01 24.38
CA SER A 26 -6.32 13.10 23.78
C SER A 26 -6.06 11.98 22.75
N GLN A 27 -6.42 10.73 23.06
CA GLN A 27 -6.31 9.63 22.10
C GLN A 27 -7.19 9.85 20.86
N ARG A 28 -8.41 10.36 21.04
CA ARG A 28 -9.31 10.69 19.94
C ARG A 28 -8.71 11.76 19.03
N GLU A 29 -8.17 12.83 19.60
CA GLU A 29 -7.49 13.89 18.84
C GLU A 29 -6.27 13.36 18.08
N LEU A 30 -5.47 12.51 18.73
CA LEU A 30 -4.31 11.87 18.10
C LEU A 30 -4.73 11.04 16.87
N PHE A 31 -5.77 10.21 17.00
CA PHE A 31 -6.24 9.40 15.87
C PHE A 31 -6.79 10.26 14.72
N HIS A 32 -7.48 11.35 15.02
CA HIS A 32 -7.93 12.29 13.99
C HIS A 32 -6.75 12.96 13.28
N SER A 33 -5.77 13.46 14.03
CA SER A 33 -4.54 14.05 13.48
C SER A 33 -3.76 13.07 12.60
N GLN A 34 -3.57 11.83 13.05
CA GLN A 34 -2.90 10.78 12.27
C GLN A 34 -3.65 10.46 10.97
N THR A 35 -4.97 10.46 11.02
CA THR A 35 -5.82 10.23 9.84
C THR A 35 -5.63 11.37 8.82
N ASP A 36 -5.61 12.61 9.28
CA ASP A 36 -5.39 13.78 8.42
C ASP A 36 -3.99 13.79 7.81
N GLN A 37 -2.96 13.43 8.59
CA GLN A 37 -1.60 13.27 8.09
C GLN A 37 -1.52 12.19 7.00
N LEU A 38 -2.13 11.03 7.23
CA LEU A 38 -2.15 9.95 6.24
C LEU A 38 -2.86 10.38 4.96
N ARG A 39 -4.01 11.07 5.09
CA ARG A 39 -4.73 11.65 3.95
C ARG A 39 -3.84 12.60 3.17
N ASN A 40 -3.12 13.49 3.84
CA ASN A 40 -2.23 14.45 3.19
C ASN A 40 -1.12 13.76 2.41
N VAL A 41 -0.51 12.71 2.97
CA VAL A 41 0.50 11.90 2.28
C VAL A 41 -0.07 11.25 1.02
N VAL A 42 -1.25 10.64 1.11
CA VAL A 42 -1.93 10.00 -0.04
C VAL A 42 -2.26 11.01 -1.14
N VAL A 43 -2.79 12.18 -0.77
CA VAL A 43 -3.09 13.26 -1.71
C VAL A 43 -1.81 13.75 -2.38
N LYS A 44 -0.73 13.94 -1.63
CA LYS A 44 0.54 14.41 -2.18
C LYS A 44 1.18 13.40 -3.12
N GLN A 45 1.12 12.11 -2.78
CA GLN A 45 1.56 11.04 -3.67
C GLN A 45 0.76 11.03 -4.97
N CYS A 46 -0.56 11.19 -4.89
CA CYS A 46 -1.42 11.28 -6.08
C CYS A 46 -1.07 12.50 -6.94
N GLN A 47 -0.76 13.65 -6.35
CA GLN A 47 -0.32 14.85 -7.06
C GLN A 47 1.05 14.65 -7.76
N LEU A 48 2.00 13.98 -7.09
CA LEU A 48 3.35 13.77 -7.62
C LEU A 48 3.40 12.69 -8.72
N THR A 49 2.61 11.64 -8.57
CA THR A 49 2.65 10.47 -9.48
C THR A 49 1.54 10.49 -10.52
N GLY A 50 0.50 11.30 -10.33
CA GLY A 50 -0.72 11.27 -11.14
C GLY A 50 -1.59 10.03 -10.93
N VAL A 51 -1.22 9.14 -10.01
CA VAL A 51 -1.88 7.85 -9.77
C VAL A 51 -2.49 7.83 -8.36
N ASN A 52 -3.76 7.46 -8.25
CA ASN A 52 -4.43 7.27 -6.96
C ASN A 52 -4.05 5.87 -6.40
N PRO A 53 -3.35 5.78 -5.26
CA PRO A 53 -2.89 4.51 -4.69
C PRO A 53 -4.02 3.58 -4.24
N LEU A 54 -5.24 4.10 -4.03
CA LEU A 54 -6.42 3.34 -3.62
C LEU A 54 -7.37 3.01 -4.78
N ALA A 55 -7.11 3.51 -6.00
CA ALA A 55 -8.05 3.37 -7.13
C ALA A 55 -8.39 1.92 -7.45
N GLN A 56 -7.42 1.02 -7.32
CA GLN A 56 -7.61 -0.39 -7.62
C GLN A 56 -8.46 -1.11 -6.56
N GLU A 57 -8.24 -0.84 -5.27
CA GLU A 57 -9.07 -1.41 -4.20
C GLU A 57 -10.49 -0.83 -4.24
N MET A 58 -10.62 0.46 -4.53
CA MET A 58 -11.93 1.09 -4.76
C MET A 58 -12.67 0.45 -5.93
N ALA A 59 -12.00 0.23 -7.07
CA ALA A 59 -12.61 -0.42 -8.24
C ALA A 59 -13.04 -1.86 -7.93
N ALA A 60 -12.24 -2.60 -7.17
CA ALA A 60 -12.59 -3.96 -6.77
C ALA A 60 -13.71 -4.02 -5.73
N GLY A 61 -13.75 -3.10 -4.79
CA GLY A 61 -14.87 -2.95 -3.85
C GLY A 61 -16.17 -2.65 -4.58
N ALA A 62 -16.15 -1.71 -5.53
CA ALA A 62 -17.32 -1.36 -6.34
C ALA A 62 -17.80 -2.51 -7.24
N LEU A 63 -16.86 -3.29 -7.80
CA LEU A 63 -17.17 -4.41 -8.69
C LEU A 63 -17.35 -5.74 -7.95
N SER A 64 -17.25 -5.77 -6.61
CA SER A 64 -17.24 -6.99 -5.78
C SER A 64 -16.25 -8.06 -6.26
N ILE A 65 -15.14 -7.63 -6.86
CA ILE A 65 -14.09 -8.52 -7.35
C ILE A 65 -13.12 -8.77 -6.20
N LYS A 66 -12.94 -10.03 -5.79
CA LYS A 66 -11.87 -10.39 -4.85
C LYS A 66 -10.52 -10.21 -5.54
N ILE A 67 -9.83 -9.10 -5.26
CA ILE A 67 -8.43 -8.92 -5.64
C ILE A 67 -7.61 -9.91 -4.82
N GLY A 68 -7.32 -11.08 -5.39
CA GLY A 68 -6.46 -12.10 -4.78
C GLY A 68 -4.96 -11.81 -4.92
N LYS A 69 -4.56 -10.74 -5.62
CA LYS A 69 -3.15 -10.41 -5.91
C LYS A 69 -2.91 -8.92 -5.71
N ARG A 70 -1.91 -8.56 -4.90
CA ARG A 70 -1.65 -7.17 -4.51
C ARG A 70 -1.31 -6.33 -5.77
N PRO A 71 -1.48 -5.00 -5.76
CA PRO A 71 -1.19 -4.14 -6.92
C PRO A 71 0.21 -4.34 -7.53
N ARG A 72 1.21 -4.66 -6.69
CA ARG A 72 2.58 -5.02 -7.12
C ARG A 72 2.68 -6.33 -7.93
N ASP A 73 1.67 -7.18 -7.82
CA ASP A 73 1.54 -8.48 -8.49
C ASP A 73 0.72 -8.37 -9.79
N LEU A 74 0.20 -7.18 -10.10
CA LEU A 74 -0.42 -6.88 -11.38
C LEU A 74 0.70 -6.84 -12.43
N LEU A 75 0.92 -7.97 -13.12
CA LEU A 75 1.92 -8.07 -14.17
C LEU A 75 1.80 -6.89 -15.13
N ASN A 76 2.96 -6.33 -15.53
CA ASN A 76 3.04 -5.26 -16.51
C ASN A 76 2.11 -5.57 -17.71
N PRO A 77 1.12 -4.72 -18.04
CA PRO A 77 0.15 -5.00 -19.09
C PRO A 77 0.82 -5.22 -20.46
N LYS A 78 2.01 -4.66 -20.67
CA LYS A 78 2.83 -4.95 -21.87
C LYS A 78 3.39 -6.39 -21.87
N ALA A 79 3.79 -6.90 -20.71
CA ALA A 79 4.22 -8.29 -20.56
C ALA A 79 3.09 -9.29 -20.81
N ILE A 80 1.86 -8.96 -20.36
CA ILE A 80 0.67 -9.77 -20.61
C ILE A 80 0.39 -9.87 -22.11
N LYS A 81 0.38 -8.73 -22.81
CA LYS A 81 0.16 -8.69 -24.27
C LYS A 81 1.25 -9.45 -25.03
N TYR A 82 2.52 -9.29 -24.64
CA TYR A 82 3.62 -10.03 -25.25
C TYR A 82 3.47 -11.55 -25.04
N ARG A 83 3.16 -11.97 -23.80
CA ARG A 83 2.93 -13.38 -23.48
C ARG A 83 1.74 -13.96 -24.26
N GLN A 84 0.65 -13.21 -24.40
CA GLN A 84 -0.51 -13.61 -25.21
C GLN A 84 -0.14 -13.76 -26.70
N ALA A 85 0.66 -12.84 -27.25
CA ALA A 85 1.13 -12.92 -28.63
C ALA A 85 2.02 -14.14 -28.88
N VAL A 86 2.93 -14.46 -27.94
CA VAL A 86 3.75 -15.68 -28.00
C VAL A 86 2.87 -16.93 -27.89
N PHE A 87 1.89 -16.94 -26.97
CA PHE A 87 0.99 -18.08 -26.79
C PHE A 87 0.08 -18.33 -28.00
N ALA A 88 -0.34 -17.27 -28.70
CA ALA A 88 -1.13 -17.38 -29.92
C ALA A 88 -0.38 -18.08 -31.08
N ILE A 89 0.96 -18.11 -31.03
CA ILE A 89 1.83 -18.73 -32.04
C ILE A 89 2.34 -20.08 -31.54
N LYS A 90 2.46 -20.27 -30.22
CA LYS A 90 3.05 -21.44 -29.59
C LYS A 90 2.52 -21.67 -28.18
N ASP A 91 2.00 -22.85 -27.93
CA ASP A 91 1.38 -23.24 -26.64
C ASP A 91 2.34 -23.29 -25.43
N ALA A 92 3.65 -23.11 -25.64
CA ALA A 92 4.65 -23.19 -24.58
C ALA A 92 5.69 -22.08 -24.64
N ILE A 93 5.89 -21.41 -23.50
CA ILE A 93 6.92 -20.38 -23.33
C ILE A 93 8.21 -21.04 -22.87
N SER A 94 9.26 -20.89 -23.66
CA SER A 94 10.60 -21.39 -23.34
C SER A 94 11.26 -20.57 -22.21
N LYS A 95 12.29 -21.16 -21.58
CA LYS A 95 13.12 -20.45 -20.59
C LYS A 95 13.76 -19.17 -21.15
N LYS A 96 14.07 -19.15 -22.46
CA LYS A 96 14.62 -17.97 -23.15
C LYS A 96 13.59 -16.85 -23.23
N GLU A 97 12.40 -17.16 -23.75
CA GLU A 97 11.29 -16.20 -23.88
C GLU A 97 10.84 -15.67 -22.51
N SER A 98 10.86 -16.51 -21.48
CA SER A 98 10.55 -16.07 -20.12
C SER A 98 11.57 -15.05 -19.58
N ARG A 99 12.87 -15.28 -19.81
CA ARG A 99 13.93 -14.31 -19.44
C ARG A 99 13.84 -13.01 -20.24
N GLU A 100 13.46 -13.07 -21.51
CA GLU A 100 13.22 -11.87 -22.34
C GLU A 100 12.05 -11.05 -21.81
N ILE A 101 10.93 -11.70 -21.44
CA ILE A 101 9.78 -11.03 -20.80
C ILE A 101 10.21 -10.37 -19.48
N SER A 102 11.05 -11.06 -18.70
CA SER A 102 11.59 -10.54 -17.45
C SER A 102 12.43 -9.28 -17.66
N ALA A 103 13.36 -9.32 -18.62
CA ALA A 103 14.26 -8.21 -18.92
C ALA A 103 13.54 -7.01 -19.54
N LEU A 104 12.57 -7.25 -20.43
CA LEU A 104 11.85 -6.19 -21.15
C LEU A 104 10.80 -5.50 -20.28
N PHE A 105 10.19 -6.22 -19.34
CA PHE A 105 9.01 -5.74 -18.63
C PHE A 105 9.16 -5.72 -17.11
N GLY A 106 10.33 -6.08 -16.57
CA GLY A 106 10.63 -6.04 -15.14
C GLY A 106 9.85 -7.06 -14.31
N VAL A 107 9.43 -8.18 -14.92
CA VAL A 107 8.62 -9.20 -14.27
C VAL A 107 9.51 -10.33 -13.74
N THR A 108 9.40 -10.67 -12.47
CA THR A 108 10.13 -11.82 -11.90
C THR A 108 9.57 -13.13 -12.45
N VAL A 109 10.45 -13.96 -13.01
CA VAL A 109 10.12 -15.31 -13.49
C VAL A 109 10.34 -16.29 -12.35
N THR A 110 9.28 -16.93 -11.88
CA THR A 110 9.33 -18.11 -11.00
C THR A 110 9.21 -19.39 -11.80
#